data_AF-A0A832GZI8-F1
#
_entry.id   AF-A0A832GZI8-F1
#
_cell.length_a   1.000
_cell.length_b   1.000
_cell.length_c   1.000
_cell.angle_alpha   90.00
_cell.angle_beta   90.00
_cell.angle_gamma   90.00
#
_symmetry.space_group_name_H-M   'P 1'
#
loop_
_entity.id
_entity.type
_entity.pdbx_description
1 polymer ?
#
loop_
_entity_poly.entity_id
_entity_poly.type
_entity_poly.pdbx_seq_one_letter_code
_entity_poly.pdbx_strand_id
1 'polypeptide(L)'
;MQGFHSCWLFLKRRSLLTVGIAFCIALAISLINSPFTSARPPASSPPSSPPPLENTLSKLPVPRPHPLPPLLAEWRDPKQSGDYFDQIQSVLIGALVWSTFPITVYIEPPTEVENASPFMANRARIWVREIEHAVQEWNSYLPLKQVTQAQGADITIRRSTPPLRFEKNTQAAANKFREPTTAQQSRPLPNLRARSAETQFELYAKKTAPNVQLAHRMTIYIRPDQAADYLQAAA
;
A
#
# COMPACT_ATOMS: atom_id res chain seq x y z
N MET A 1 54.39 -54.22 -2.32
CA MET A 1 54.71 -53.20 -1.29
C MET A 1 54.47 -51.80 -1.86
N GLN A 2 53.23 -51.33 -1.83
CA GLN A 2 52.84 -49.96 -2.18
C GLN A 2 51.69 -49.60 -1.24
N GLY A 3 51.93 -48.70 -0.28
CA GLY A 3 50.89 -48.39 0.71
C GLY A 3 51.29 -47.42 1.82
N PHE A 4 52.28 -46.54 1.62
CA PHE A 4 52.72 -45.62 2.68
C PHE A 4 52.81 -44.14 2.29
N HIS A 5 52.32 -43.73 1.12
CA HIS A 5 52.34 -42.32 0.70
C HIS A 5 51.02 -41.56 0.81
N SER A 6 49.87 -42.23 1.03
CA SER A 6 48.56 -41.54 1.01
C SER A 6 48.05 -41.07 2.39
N CYS A 7 48.73 -41.41 3.49
CA CYS A 7 48.25 -41.05 4.83
C CYS A 7 48.63 -39.61 5.24
N TRP A 8 49.72 -39.05 4.69
CA TRP A 8 50.25 -37.75 5.14
C TRP A 8 49.51 -36.54 4.55
N LEU A 9 48.91 -36.66 3.36
CA LEU A 9 48.18 -35.57 2.71
C LEU A 9 46.75 -35.38 3.24
N PHE A 10 46.15 -36.41 3.83
CA PHE A 10 44.78 -36.34 4.36
C PHE A 10 44.70 -35.65 5.73
N LEU A 11 45.75 -35.75 6.55
CA LEU A 11 45.77 -35.11 7.87
C LEU A 11 45.98 -33.58 7.78
N LYS A 12 46.72 -33.10 6.77
CA LYS A 12 46.99 -31.66 6.59
C LYS A 12 45.78 -30.86 6.07
N ARG A 13 44.89 -31.48 5.30
CA ARG A 13 43.67 -30.84 4.75
C ARG A 13 42.53 -30.73 5.77
N ARG A 14 42.42 -31.63 6.75
CA ARG A 14 41.42 -31.55 7.81
C ARG A 14 41.73 -30.48 8.85
N SER A 15 43.01 -30.18 9.08
CA SER A 15 43.44 -29.12 10.01
C SER A 15 43.17 -27.70 9.49
N LEU A 16 43.24 -27.48 8.17
CA LEU A 16 42.95 -26.17 7.57
C LEU A 16 41.44 -25.84 7.52
N LEU A 17 40.58 -26.85 7.40
CA LEU A 17 39.12 -26.67 7.37
C LEU A 17 38.53 -26.32 8.74
N THR A 18 39.07 -26.87 9.84
CA THR A 18 38.59 -26.56 11.19
C THR A 18 39.02 -25.19 11.69
N VAL A 19 40.24 -24.73 11.33
CA VAL A 19 40.70 -23.37 11.64
C VAL A 19 39.91 -22.31 10.86
N GLY A 20 39.56 -22.57 9.60
CA GLY A 20 38.74 -21.65 8.81
C GLY A 20 37.31 -21.45 9.37
N ILE A 21 36.67 -22.52 9.84
CA ILE A 21 35.30 -22.45 10.39
C ILE A 21 35.29 -21.74 11.76
N ALA A 22 36.30 -22.00 12.62
CA ALA A 22 36.42 -21.31 13.90
C ALA A 22 36.68 -19.80 13.73
N PHE A 23 37.46 -19.40 12.72
CA PHE A 23 37.70 -18.00 12.41
C PHE A 23 36.43 -17.30 11.90
N CYS A 24 35.63 -17.95 11.05
CA CYS A 24 34.36 -17.39 10.57
C CYS A 24 33.31 -17.23 11.70
N ILE A 25 33.24 -18.15 12.66
CA ILE A 25 32.32 -18.05 13.80
C ILE A 25 32.79 -16.95 14.78
N ALA A 26 34.09 -16.84 15.04
CA ALA A 26 34.63 -15.76 15.87
C ALA A 26 34.42 -14.37 15.23
N LEU A 27 34.59 -14.25 13.90
CA LEU A 27 34.35 -13.02 13.16
C LEU A 27 32.85 -12.64 13.13
N ALA A 28 31.95 -13.63 13.05
CA ALA A 28 30.51 -13.42 13.14
C ALA A 28 30.07 -12.97 14.55
N ILE A 29 30.72 -13.44 15.62
CA ILE A 29 30.40 -13.03 17.00
C ILE A 29 30.96 -11.62 17.32
N SER A 30 32.12 -11.24 16.77
CA SER A 30 32.64 -9.87 16.91
C SER A 30 31.81 -8.81 16.16
N LEU A 31 31.09 -9.21 15.09
CA LEU A 31 30.18 -8.31 14.37
C LEU A 31 28.86 -8.04 15.11
N ILE A 32 28.49 -8.87 16.11
CA ILE A 32 27.25 -8.71 16.88
C ILE A 32 27.48 -7.90 18.17
N ASN A 33 28.70 -7.92 18.71
CA ASN A 33 29.04 -7.28 20.00
C ASN A 33 29.79 -5.94 19.90
N SER A 34 29.76 -5.27 18.75
CA SER A 34 30.26 -3.89 18.69
C SER A 34 29.32 -2.99 19.52
N PRO A 35 29.78 -2.36 20.62
CA PRO A 35 28.98 -1.35 21.28
C PRO A 35 28.76 -0.24 20.25
N PHE A 36 27.51 -0.06 19.84
CA PHE A 36 27.08 1.12 19.12
C PHE A 36 27.28 2.31 20.07
N THR A 37 28.47 2.88 20.09
CA THR A 37 28.70 4.21 20.63
C THR A 37 27.92 5.15 19.74
N SER A 38 26.70 5.47 20.18
CA SER A 38 25.89 6.53 19.63
C SER A 38 26.60 7.86 19.90
N ALA A 39 27.61 8.17 19.09
CA ALA A 39 28.16 9.51 19.00
C ALA A 39 27.07 10.39 18.42
N ARG A 40 26.37 11.11 19.31
CA ARG A 40 25.42 12.17 18.97
C ARG A 40 26.13 13.16 18.04
N PRO A 41 25.74 13.27 16.75
CA PRO A 41 26.23 14.37 15.95
C PRO A 41 25.76 15.68 16.59
N PRO A 42 26.58 16.75 16.57
CA PRO A 42 26.08 18.06 16.93
C PRO A 42 24.87 18.37 16.04
N ALA A 43 23.81 18.91 16.64
CA ALA A 43 22.55 19.22 15.99
C ALA A 43 22.80 20.04 14.73
N SER A 44 22.80 19.36 13.58
CA SER A 44 22.63 20.01 12.29
C SER A 44 21.18 20.46 12.26
N SER A 45 21.02 21.73 11.94
CA SER A 45 19.77 22.43 11.71
C SER A 45 18.75 21.53 11.01
N PRO A 46 17.45 21.57 11.40
CA PRO A 46 16.44 20.83 10.67
C PRO A 46 16.51 21.21 9.18
N PRO A 47 16.52 20.24 8.26
CA PRO A 47 16.42 20.55 6.84
C PRO A 47 15.16 21.39 6.63
N SER A 48 15.33 22.50 5.93
CA SER A 48 14.31 23.47 5.56
C SER A 48 13.01 22.76 5.23
N SER A 49 11.93 23.13 5.92
CA SER A 49 10.58 22.67 5.62
C SER A 49 10.36 22.71 4.09
N PRO A 50 9.90 21.62 3.45
CA PRO A 50 9.52 21.69 2.05
C PRO A 50 8.50 22.81 1.87
N PRO A 51 8.56 23.59 0.77
CA PRO A 51 7.61 24.67 0.54
C PRO A 51 6.18 24.12 0.61
N PRO A 52 5.22 24.85 1.21
CA PRO A 52 3.83 24.41 1.26
C PRO A 52 3.33 24.07 -0.15
N LEU A 53 2.60 22.96 -0.29
CA LEU A 53 2.03 22.50 -1.56
C LEU A 53 1.26 23.62 -2.29
N GLU A 54 0.62 24.52 -1.54
CA GLU A 54 -0.09 25.70 -2.05
C GLU A 54 0.75 26.58 -2.98
N ASN A 55 2.00 26.89 -2.62
CA ASN A 55 2.90 27.70 -3.45
C ASN A 55 3.32 26.99 -4.74
N THR A 56 3.26 25.66 -4.73
CA THR A 56 3.55 24.84 -5.90
C THR A 56 2.32 24.75 -6.80
N LEU A 57 1.13 24.61 -6.22
CA LEU A 57 -0.15 24.57 -6.94
C LEU A 57 -0.39 25.82 -7.77
N SER A 58 -0.10 27.01 -7.24
CA SER A 58 -0.28 28.27 -7.95
C SER A 58 0.58 28.39 -9.22
N LYS A 59 1.57 27.49 -9.40
CA LYS A 59 2.45 27.44 -10.58
C LYS A 59 2.05 26.35 -11.57
N LEU A 60 1.06 25.52 -11.24
CA LEU A 60 0.56 24.47 -12.11
C LEU A 60 -0.45 25.03 -13.12
N PRO A 61 -0.56 24.44 -14.33
CA PRO A 61 -1.63 24.77 -15.24
C PRO A 61 -2.98 24.42 -14.62
N VAL A 62 -4.04 25.10 -15.08
CA VAL A 62 -5.42 24.82 -14.66
C VAL A 62 -5.75 23.34 -14.96
N PRO A 63 -6.27 22.57 -13.99
CA PRO A 63 -6.68 21.19 -14.21
C PRO A 63 -7.66 21.07 -15.36
N ARG A 64 -7.49 20.06 -16.21
CA ARG A 64 -8.42 19.74 -17.30
C ARG A 64 -9.15 18.45 -16.99
N PRO A 65 -10.49 18.38 -17.14
CA PRO A 65 -11.22 17.14 -16.95
C PRO A 65 -10.78 16.11 -18.00
N HIS A 66 -10.63 14.86 -17.57
CA HIS A 66 -10.45 13.74 -18.50
C HIS A 66 -11.79 13.49 -19.23
N PRO A 67 -11.80 13.22 -20.56
CA PRO A 67 -13.03 13.05 -21.29
C PRO A 67 -13.87 11.91 -20.70
N LEU A 68 -15.15 12.19 -20.46
CA LEU A 68 -16.12 11.15 -20.16
C LEU A 68 -16.34 10.31 -21.42
N PRO A 69 -16.36 8.98 -21.32
CA PRO A 69 -16.77 8.17 -22.45
C PRO A 69 -18.24 8.40 -22.78
N PRO A 70 -18.63 8.17 -24.05
CA PRO A 70 -19.95 8.55 -24.56
C PRO A 70 -21.11 8.01 -23.73
N LEU A 71 -21.02 6.76 -23.27
CA LEU A 71 -22.07 6.12 -22.47
C LEU A 71 -22.35 6.88 -21.16
N LEU A 72 -21.30 7.37 -20.48
CA LEU A 72 -21.45 8.14 -19.24
C LEU A 72 -21.83 9.59 -19.52
N ALA A 73 -21.38 10.16 -20.64
CA ALA A 73 -21.77 11.51 -21.04
C ALA A 73 -23.28 11.62 -21.32
N GLU A 74 -23.91 10.52 -21.76
CA GLU A 74 -25.34 10.43 -22.03
C GLU A 74 -26.16 9.88 -20.86
N TRP A 75 -25.50 9.36 -19.82
CA TRP A 75 -26.18 8.72 -18.69
C TRP A 75 -27.05 9.72 -17.91
N ARG A 76 -28.24 9.27 -17.51
CA ARG A 76 -29.21 10.03 -16.72
C ARG A 76 -29.77 9.17 -15.60
N ASP A 77 -29.96 9.78 -14.42
CA ASP A 77 -30.68 9.17 -13.30
C ASP A 77 -32.06 9.82 -13.11
N PRO A 78 -33.10 9.32 -13.80
CA PRO A 78 -34.44 9.88 -13.68
C PRO A 78 -35.07 9.64 -12.30
N LYS A 79 -34.53 8.71 -11.50
CA LYS A 79 -35.09 8.34 -10.19
C LYS A 79 -34.43 9.10 -9.04
N GLN A 80 -33.38 9.88 -9.31
CA GLN A 80 -32.57 10.57 -8.29
C GLN A 80 -32.26 9.63 -7.12
N SER A 81 -31.62 8.52 -7.44
CA SER A 81 -31.39 7.37 -6.56
C SER A 81 -30.41 7.67 -5.41
N GLY A 82 -30.06 8.94 -5.22
CA GLY A 82 -29.15 9.47 -4.20
C GLY A 82 -27.84 9.94 -4.82
N ASP A 83 -27.46 11.18 -4.48
CA ASP A 83 -26.13 11.70 -4.75
C ASP A 83 -25.30 11.66 -3.45
N TYR A 84 -24.14 11.02 -3.49
CA TYR A 84 -23.19 10.94 -2.38
C TYR A 84 -22.06 11.97 -2.50
N PHE A 85 -22.01 12.77 -3.57
CA PHE A 85 -21.00 13.80 -3.78
C PHE A 85 -21.04 14.87 -2.67
N ASP A 86 -22.21 15.14 -2.08
CA ASP A 86 -22.35 16.02 -0.91
C ASP A 86 -21.66 15.47 0.37
N GLN A 87 -21.36 14.17 0.40
CA GLN A 87 -20.63 13.51 1.49
C GLN A 87 -19.12 13.47 1.25
N ILE A 88 -18.66 13.92 0.07
CA ILE A 88 -17.24 13.94 -0.27
C ILE A 88 -16.62 15.23 0.24
N GLN A 89 -15.60 15.09 1.08
CA GLN A 89 -14.82 16.24 1.54
C GLN A 89 -14.04 16.85 0.37
N SER A 90 -14.26 18.14 0.09
CA SER A 90 -13.52 18.86 -0.94
C SER A 90 -12.02 18.85 -0.64
N VAL A 91 -11.23 18.46 -1.64
CA VAL A 91 -9.76 18.50 -1.59
C VAL A 91 -9.27 19.67 -2.46
N LEU A 92 -8.15 20.26 -2.06
CA LEU A 92 -7.59 21.52 -2.63
C LEU A 92 -7.46 21.55 -4.16
N ILE A 93 -7.41 20.40 -4.84
CA ILE A 93 -7.17 20.28 -6.30
C ILE A 93 -8.25 19.41 -6.97
N GLY A 94 -9.37 19.15 -6.28
CA GLY A 94 -10.34 18.11 -6.67
C GLY A 94 -9.88 16.69 -6.33
N ALA A 95 -10.65 15.70 -6.77
CA ALA A 95 -10.37 14.27 -6.59
C ALA A 95 -9.77 13.66 -7.86
N LEU A 96 -8.91 12.63 -7.70
CA LEU A 96 -8.36 11.82 -8.81
C LEU A 96 -7.56 12.61 -9.87
N VAL A 97 -6.55 13.36 -9.44
CA VAL A 97 -5.69 14.14 -10.35
C VAL A 97 -4.50 13.31 -10.84
N TRP A 98 -4.34 13.21 -12.17
CA TRP A 98 -3.24 12.49 -12.82
C TRP A 98 -2.55 13.39 -13.85
N SER A 99 -1.23 13.53 -13.73
CA SER A 99 -0.44 14.37 -14.65
C SER A 99 0.33 13.59 -15.71
N THR A 100 0.35 12.26 -15.62
CA THR A 100 1.04 11.38 -16.58
C THR A 100 0.17 10.17 -16.88
N PHE A 101 0.13 9.78 -18.16
CA PHE A 101 -0.49 8.54 -18.62
C PHE A 101 0.55 7.68 -19.34
N PRO A 102 0.39 6.35 -19.35
CA PRO A 102 -0.63 5.60 -18.62
C PRO A 102 -0.36 5.59 -17.11
N ILE A 103 -1.42 5.42 -16.32
CA ILE A 103 -1.34 5.26 -14.86
C ILE A 103 -0.92 3.83 -14.57
N THR A 104 0.11 3.67 -13.75
CA THR A 104 0.67 2.35 -13.44
C THR A 104 -0.07 1.70 -12.27
N VAL A 105 -0.47 0.43 -12.44
CA VAL A 105 -1.25 -0.32 -11.46
C VAL A 105 -0.49 -1.56 -11.02
N TYR A 106 -0.24 -1.70 -9.73
CA TYR A 106 0.26 -2.93 -9.13
C TYR A 106 -0.89 -3.68 -8.46
N ILE A 107 -1.00 -4.98 -8.75
CA ILE A 107 -1.96 -5.88 -8.09
C ILE A 107 -1.14 -6.86 -7.25
N GLU A 108 -1.44 -6.94 -5.95
CA GLU A 108 -0.72 -7.84 -5.05
C GLU A 108 -0.94 -9.31 -5.44
N PRO A 109 0.13 -10.06 -5.75
CA PRO A 109 0.01 -11.48 -6.08
C PRO A 109 -0.27 -12.32 -4.82
N PRO A 110 -0.74 -13.57 -4.98
CA PRO A 110 -0.90 -14.50 -3.87
C PRO A 110 0.43 -14.72 -3.14
N THR A 111 0.38 -14.73 -1.80
CA THR A 111 1.56 -15.04 -0.97
C THR A 111 1.87 -16.54 -0.96
N GLU A 112 3.09 -16.92 -0.58
CA GLU A 112 3.48 -18.32 -0.43
C GLU A 112 2.58 -19.09 0.55
N VAL A 113 2.16 -18.44 1.63
CA VAL A 113 1.23 -19.03 2.62
C VAL A 113 -0.12 -19.34 2.00
N GLU A 114 -0.60 -18.48 1.09
CA GLU A 114 -1.87 -18.68 0.40
C GLU A 114 -1.76 -19.74 -0.69
N ASN A 115 -0.59 -19.89 -1.30
CA ASN A 115 -0.33 -20.93 -2.29
C ASN A 115 -0.12 -22.32 -1.65
N ALA A 116 0.16 -22.39 -0.35
CA ALA A 116 0.45 -23.65 0.34
C ALA A 116 -0.73 -24.64 0.39
N SER A 117 -1.97 -24.16 0.23
CA SER A 117 -3.19 -25.00 0.21
C SER A 117 -3.97 -24.83 -1.09
N PRO A 118 -4.40 -25.91 -1.77
CA PRO A 118 -5.15 -25.81 -3.04
C PRO A 118 -6.40 -24.92 -2.94
N PHE A 119 -7.09 -24.96 -1.80
CA PHE A 119 -8.28 -24.15 -1.56
C PHE A 119 -7.94 -22.65 -1.46
N MET A 120 -6.88 -22.30 -0.73
CA MET A 120 -6.45 -20.90 -0.58
C MET A 120 -5.88 -20.36 -1.89
N ALA A 121 -5.09 -21.17 -2.60
CA ALA A 121 -4.53 -20.82 -3.90
C ALA A 121 -5.63 -20.52 -4.92
N ASN A 122 -6.69 -21.34 -4.95
CA ASN A 122 -7.81 -21.11 -5.87
C ASN A 122 -8.53 -19.79 -5.57
N ARG A 123 -8.79 -19.47 -4.29
CA ARG A 123 -9.42 -18.20 -3.91
C ARG A 123 -8.54 -17.00 -4.22
N ALA A 124 -7.24 -17.08 -3.96
CA ALA A 124 -6.30 -16.00 -4.27
C ALA A 124 -6.20 -15.75 -5.78
N ARG A 125 -6.18 -16.81 -6.59
CA ARG A 125 -6.18 -16.70 -8.06
C ARG A 125 -7.48 -16.12 -8.61
N ILE A 126 -8.64 -16.49 -8.05
CA ILE A 126 -9.92 -15.88 -8.43
C ILE A 126 -9.87 -14.39 -8.09
N TRP A 127 -9.45 -14.03 -6.88
CA TRP A 127 -9.33 -12.64 -6.46
C TRP A 127 -8.49 -11.82 -7.43
N VAL A 128 -7.27 -12.26 -7.76
CA VAL A 128 -6.38 -11.52 -8.67
C VAL A 128 -7.01 -11.35 -10.04
N ARG A 129 -7.61 -12.41 -10.58
CA ARG A 129 -8.26 -12.39 -11.89
C ARG A 129 -9.40 -11.37 -11.96
N GLU A 130 -10.23 -11.29 -10.93
CA GLU A 130 -11.35 -10.34 -10.92
C GLU A 130 -10.87 -8.89 -10.82
N ILE A 131 -9.78 -8.64 -10.08
CA ILE A 131 -9.14 -7.32 -10.04
C ILE A 131 -8.52 -6.97 -11.40
N GLU A 132 -7.81 -7.91 -12.04
CA GLU A 132 -7.25 -7.72 -13.38
C GLU A 132 -8.35 -7.43 -14.41
N HIS A 133 -9.48 -8.12 -14.30
CA HIS A 133 -10.65 -7.89 -15.15
C HIS A 133 -11.21 -6.47 -14.96
N ALA A 134 -11.42 -6.03 -13.71
CA ALA A 134 -11.89 -4.68 -13.44
C ALA A 134 -10.93 -3.60 -13.96
N VAL A 135 -9.61 -3.76 -13.74
CA VAL A 135 -8.58 -2.86 -14.29
C VAL A 135 -8.66 -2.80 -15.81
N GLN A 136 -8.95 -3.93 -16.47
CA GLN A 136 -9.11 -3.97 -17.92
C GLN A 136 -10.41 -3.31 -18.41
N GLU A 137 -11.50 -3.36 -17.64
CA GLU A 137 -12.72 -2.62 -17.97
C GLU A 137 -12.50 -1.11 -17.87
N TRP A 138 -11.82 -0.68 -16.80
CA TRP A 138 -11.45 0.71 -16.56
C TRP A 138 -10.54 1.30 -17.65
N ASN A 139 -9.80 0.47 -18.40
CA ASN A 139 -8.96 0.92 -19.52
C ASN A 139 -9.74 1.68 -20.62
N SER A 140 -11.07 1.49 -20.71
CA SER A 140 -11.93 2.26 -21.63
C SER A 140 -12.10 3.73 -21.21
N TYR A 141 -11.86 4.04 -19.94
CA TYR A 141 -12.11 5.33 -19.30
C TYR A 141 -10.81 6.01 -18.88
N LEU A 142 -9.79 5.22 -18.55
CA LEU A 142 -8.55 5.68 -17.95
C LEU A 142 -7.40 4.80 -18.45
N PRO A 143 -6.37 5.33 -19.11
CA PRO A 143 -5.26 4.51 -19.59
C PRO A 143 -4.47 3.90 -18.43
N LEU A 144 -4.70 2.64 -18.11
CA LEU A 144 -4.06 1.87 -17.04
C LEU A 144 -3.02 0.90 -17.61
N LYS A 145 -1.91 0.75 -16.89
CA LYS A 145 -0.85 -0.21 -17.24
C LYS A 145 -0.44 -1.02 -16.02
N GLN A 146 -0.67 -2.32 -16.04
CA GLN A 146 -0.23 -3.21 -14.96
C GLN A 146 1.30 -3.28 -14.88
N VAL A 147 1.84 -3.24 -13.65
CA VAL A 147 3.26 -3.39 -13.33
C VAL A 147 3.47 -4.48 -12.28
N THR A 148 4.64 -5.12 -12.28
CA THR A 148 4.95 -6.25 -11.39
C THR A 148 5.52 -5.84 -10.04
N GLN A 149 5.93 -4.58 -9.89
CA GLN A 149 6.52 -4.05 -8.67
C GLN A 149 5.61 -2.98 -8.07
N ALA A 150 5.33 -3.08 -6.77
CA ALA A 150 4.57 -2.05 -6.05
C ALA A 150 5.33 -0.72 -5.97
N GLN A 151 6.67 -0.79 -5.89
CA GLN A 151 7.50 0.39 -5.76
C GLN A 151 7.39 1.28 -7.00
N GLY A 152 6.84 2.48 -6.81
CA GLY A 152 6.67 3.45 -7.88
C GLY A 152 5.42 3.27 -8.74
N ALA A 153 4.55 2.31 -8.41
CA ALA A 153 3.22 2.25 -8.99
C ALA A 153 2.37 3.44 -8.54
N ASP A 154 1.56 3.95 -9.45
CA ASP A 154 0.62 5.04 -9.18
C ASP A 154 -0.57 4.54 -8.34
N ILE A 155 -1.05 3.34 -8.63
CA ILE A 155 -2.11 2.64 -7.89
C ILE A 155 -1.57 1.31 -7.39
N THR A 156 -1.72 1.03 -6.09
CA THR A 156 -1.37 -0.24 -5.45
C THR A 156 -2.64 -0.89 -4.90
N ILE A 157 -3.02 -2.05 -5.44
CA ILE A 157 -4.16 -2.83 -4.96
C ILE A 157 -3.64 -3.94 -4.04
N ARG A 158 -4.04 -3.89 -2.77
CA ARG A 158 -3.59 -4.76 -1.67
C ARG A 158 -4.68 -5.78 -1.34
N ARG A 159 -4.29 -7.04 -1.21
CA ARG A 159 -5.17 -8.13 -0.80
C ARG A 159 -5.14 -8.27 0.72
N SER A 160 -5.79 -7.34 1.41
CA SER A 160 -5.84 -7.31 2.87
C SER A 160 -7.08 -6.61 3.39
N THR A 161 -7.47 -6.93 4.62
CA THR A 161 -8.58 -6.24 5.28
C THR A 161 -8.30 -4.74 5.41
N PRO A 162 -9.25 -3.86 5.07
CA PRO A 162 -9.12 -2.42 5.30
C PRO A 162 -8.75 -2.11 6.75
N PRO A 163 -7.88 -1.10 6.99
CA PRO A 163 -7.45 -0.76 8.33
C PRO A 163 -8.63 -0.30 9.20
N LEU A 164 -8.69 -0.78 10.44
CA LEU A 164 -9.73 -0.37 11.39
C LEU A 164 -9.50 1.10 11.79
N ARG A 165 -10.46 1.96 11.47
CA ARG A 165 -10.47 3.36 11.92
C ARG A 165 -11.51 3.53 13.01
N PHE A 166 -11.05 3.88 14.20
CA PHE A 166 -11.91 4.40 15.27
C PHE A 166 -11.97 5.91 15.10
N GLU A 167 -13.15 6.45 14.80
CA GLU A 167 -13.33 7.90 14.80
C GLU A 167 -13.06 8.46 16.20
N LYS A 168 -12.45 9.66 16.29
CA LYS A 168 -12.20 10.32 17.58
C LYS A 168 -13.48 10.48 18.42
N ASN A 169 -14.63 10.63 17.77
CA ASN A 169 -15.92 10.74 18.45
C ASN A 169 -16.34 9.43 19.14
N THR A 170 -15.90 8.29 18.61
CA THR A 170 -16.10 6.96 19.21
C THR A 170 -15.26 6.75 20.46
N GLN A 171 -14.07 7.35 20.54
CA GLN A 171 -13.23 7.34 21.75
C GLN A 171 -13.80 8.24 22.86
N ALA A 172 -14.38 9.40 22.51
CA ALA A 172 -15.12 10.23 23.45
C ALA A 172 -16.39 9.53 23.97
N ALA A 173 -17.09 8.77 23.10
CA ALA A 173 -18.21 7.93 23.49
C ALA A 173 -17.77 6.78 24.41
N ALA A 174 -16.65 6.11 24.10
CA ALA A 174 -16.05 5.07 24.94
C ALA A 174 -15.57 5.60 26.31
N ASN A 175 -15.04 6.82 26.38
CA ASN A 175 -14.66 7.44 27.65
C ASN A 175 -15.88 7.86 28.49
N LYS A 176 -17.04 8.12 27.86
CA LYS A 176 -18.35 8.31 28.52
C LYS A 176 -18.99 7.03 29.05
N PHE A 177 -18.43 5.83 28.80
CA PHE A 177 -18.91 4.57 29.40
C PHE A 177 -18.60 4.46 30.91
N ARG A 178 -17.72 5.34 31.46
CA ARG A 178 -17.31 5.29 32.87
C ARG A 178 -18.20 6.08 33.84
N GLU A 179 -19.23 6.78 33.36
CA GLU A 179 -20.20 7.46 34.24
C GLU A 179 -21.42 6.57 34.51
N PRO A 180 -21.82 6.36 35.79
CA PRO A 180 -23.02 5.60 36.11
C PRO A 180 -24.24 6.46 35.78
N THR A 181 -24.88 6.23 34.64
CA THR A 181 -26.12 6.94 34.30
C THR A 181 -27.33 6.09 34.68
N THR A 182 -28.06 6.55 35.70
CA THR A 182 -29.39 6.07 36.06
C THR A 182 -30.40 6.51 35.00
N ALA A 183 -30.57 5.73 33.93
CA ALA A 183 -31.79 5.64 33.11
C ALA A 183 -31.53 4.69 31.93
N GLN A 184 -32.43 3.73 31.72
CA GLN A 184 -32.49 2.87 30.54
C GLN A 184 -32.75 3.68 29.26
N GLN A 185 -31.70 4.25 28.69
CA GLN A 185 -31.65 4.60 27.27
C GLN A 185 -30.62 3.67 26.64
N SER A 186 -31.10 2.74 25.81
CA SER A 186 -30.27 1.92 24.93
C SER A 186 -29.46 2.84 24.02
N ARG A 187 -28.21 3.11 24.41
CA ARG A 187 -27.30 3.98 23.67
C ARG A 187 -26.77 3.19 22.46
N PRO A 188 -26.90 3.70 21.22
CA PRO A 188 -26.48 2.97 20.04
C PRO A 188 -24.97 2.72 20.11
N LEU A 189 -24.58 1.45 19.95
CA LEU A 189 -23.19 1.10 19.72
C LEU A 189 -22.69 1.85 18.48
N PRO A 190 -21.43 2.29 18.44
CA PRO A 190 -20.86 2.85 17.23
C PRO A 190 -21.03 1.81 16.11
N ASN A 191 -21.75 2.17 15.06
CA ASN A 191 -21.93 1.33 13.88
C ASN A 191 -20.57 1.17 13.18
N LEU A 192 -19.77 0.19 13.61
CA LEU A 192 -18.58 -0.25 12.91
C LEU A 192 -19.04 -1.04 11.69
N ARG A 193 -19.43 -0.33 10.63
CA ARG A 193 -19.82 -0.97 9.37
C ARG A 193 -18.58 -1.67 8.79
N ALA A 194 -18.67 -2.97 8.54
CA ALA A 194 -17.62 -3.70 7.86
C ALA A 194 -17.36 -3.07 6.48
N ARG A 195 -16.12 -2.65 6.22
CA ARG A 195 -15.71 -2.03 4.95
C ARG A 195 -15.18 -3.11 4.02
N SER A 196 -15.79 -3.24 2.84
CA SER A 196 -15.35 -4.18 1.80
C SER A 196 -14.04 -3.74 1.14
N ALA A 197 -13.89 -2.43 0.96
CA ALA A 197 -12.65 -1.83 0.52
C ALA A 197 -12.38 -0.49 1.22
N GLU A 198 -11.12 -0.06 1.20
CA GLU A 198 -10.70 1.30 1.56
C GLU A 198 -9.67 1.80 0.55
N THR A 199 -9.89 3.01 0.03
CA THR A 199 -8.93 3.71 -0.81
C THR A 199 -8.25 4.79 0.00
N GLN A 200 -6.92 4.76 0.02
CA GLN A 200 -6.06 5.80 0.58
C GLN A 200 -5.33 6.47 -0.57
N PHE A 201 -5.12 7.77 -0.47
CA PHE A 201 -4.35 8.49 -1.47
C PHE A 201 -3.51 9.60 -0.88
N GLU A 202 -2.46 9.96 -1.61
CA GLU A 202 -1.54 11.03 -1.31
C GLU A 202 -1.27 11.85 -2.58
N LEU A 203 -1.34 13.17 -2.46
CA LEU A 203 -0.97 14.11 -3.51
C LEU A 203 0.37 14.75 -3.15
N TYR A 204 1.31 14.78 -4.09
CA TYR A 204 2.63 15.34 -3.87
C TYR A 204 3.18 16.03 -5.13
N ALA A 205 4.07 17.00 -4.94
CA ALA A 205 4.76 17.65 -6.03
C ALA A 205 6.06 16.90 -6.37
N LYS A 206 6.15 16.34 -7.57
CA LYS A 206 7.37 15.77 -8.13
C LYS A 206 8.16 16.85 -8.86
N LYS A 207 9.40 17.08 -8.44
CA LYS A 207 10.32 17.98 -9.15
C LYS A 207 10.96 17.22 -10.31
N THR A 208 10.61 17.59 -11.53
CA THR A 208 11.15 17.03 -12.77
C THR A 208 11.80 18.19 -13.50
N ALA A 209 13.03 18.56 -13.10
CA ALA A 209 13.72 19.76 -13.59
C ALA A 209 13.65 19.85 -15.13
N PRO A 210 13.22 20.99 -15.72
CA PRO A 210 12.96 22.30 -15.10
C PRO A 210 11.56 22.48 -14.48
N ASN A 211 10.66 21.50 -14.59
CA ASN A 211 9.24 21.63 -14.23
C ASN A 211 8.92 21.01 -12.86
N VAL A 212 7.77 21.41 -12.31
CA VAL A 212 7.14 20.71 -11.20
C VAL A 212 5.88 20.04 -11.70
N GLN A 213 5.68 18.79 -11.31
CA GLN A 213 4.55 17.97 -11.72
C GLN A 213 3.76 17.53 -10.49
N LEU A 214 2.44 17.71 -10.50
CA LEU A 214 1.59 17.13 -9.49
C LEU A 214 1.49 15.61 -9.73
N ALA A 215 1.81 14.85 -8.71
CA ALA A 215 1.73 13.41 -8.73
C ALA A 215 0.80 12.92 -7.63
N HIS A 216 0.30 11.72 -7.83
CA HIS A 216 -0.72 11.11 -7.01
C HIS A 216 -0.31 9.65 -6.79
N ARG A 217 -0.43 9.18 -5.55
CA ARG A 217 -0.31 7.76 -5.24
C ARG A 217 -1.56 7.29 -4.54
N MET A 218 -2.07 6.15 -4.96
CA MET A 218 -3.27 5.52 -4.41
C MET A 218 -2.95 4.11 -3.92
N THR A 219 -3.51 3.76 -2.77
CA THR A 219 -3.50 2.39 -2.23
C THR A 219 -4.93 1.96 -1.96
N ILE A 220 -5.36 0.88 -2.61
CA ILE A 220 -6.70 0.31 -2.44
C ILE A 220 -6.54 -0.99 -1.67
N TYR A 221 -7.19 -1.10 -0.51
CA TYR A 221 -7.27 -2.32 0.28
C TYR A 221 -8.59 -3.02 -0.02
N ILE A 222 -8.53 -4.25 -0.53
CA ILE A 222 -9.73 -5.06 -0.79
C ILE A 222 -9.61 -6.37 -0.02
N ARG A 223 -10.70 -6.78 0.64
CA ARG A 223 -10.67 -7.99 1.47
C ARG A 223 -10.36 -9.24 0.64
N PRO A 224 -9.56 -10.18 1.17
CA PRO A 224 -9.20 -11.43 0.48
C PRO A 224 -10.35 -12.41 0.25
N ASP A 225 -11.43 -12.27 1.02
CA ASP A 225 -12.58 -13.20 1.13
C ASP A 225 -13.86 -12.69 0.46
N GLN A 226 -13.78 -11.56 -0.24
CA GLN A 226 -14.89 -10.94 -0.94
C GLN A 226 -15.30 -11.76 -2.18
N ALA A 227 -16.61 -11.90 -2.42
CA ALA A 227 -17.11 -12.63 -3.58
C ALA A 227 -16.79 -11.90 -4.90
N ALA A 228 -16.69 -12.65 -5.99
CA ALA A 228 -16.25 -12.14 -7.31
C ALA A 228 -17.04 -10.90 -7.77
N ASP A 229 -18.37 -10.94 -7.71
CA ASP A 229 -19.24 -9.82 -8.11
C ASP A 229 -18.93 -8.54 -7.31
N TYR A 230 -18.57 -8.69 -6.03
CA TYR A 230 -18.20 -7.56 -5.19
C TYR A 230 -16.75 -7.09 -5.43
N LEU A 231 -15.87 -7.94 -5.97
CA LEU A 231 -14.50 -7.55 -6.28
C LEU A 231 -14.46 -6.60 -7.47
N GLN A 232 -15.23 -6.89 -8.52
CA GLN A 232 -15.32 -6.02 -9.70
C GLN A 232 -15.85 -4.63 -9.33
N ALA A 233 -16.86 -4.57 -8.46
CA ALA A 233 -17.41 -3.29 -7.99
C ALA A 233 -16.48 -2.52 -7.04
N ALA A 234 -15.49 -3.17 -6.43
CA ALA A 234 -14.58 -2.57 -5.46
C ALA A 234 -13.22 -2.15 -6.05
N ALA A 235 -12.94 -2.55 -7.29
CA ALA A 235 -11.66 -2.44 -7.96
C ALA A 235 -11.60 -1.29 -8.97
#